data_AF-A0A0F5ZV40-F1
#
_entry.id   AF-A0A0F5ZV40-F1
#
_cell.length_a   1.000
_cell.length_b   1.000
_cell.length_c   1.000
_cell.angle_alpha   90.00
_cell.angle_beta   90.00
_cell.angle_gamma   90.00
#
_symmetry.space_group_name_H-M   'P 1'
#
loop_
_entity.id
_entity.type
_entity.pdbx_description
1 polymer ?
#
loop_
_entity_poly.entity_id
_entity_poly.type
_entity_poly.pdbx_seq_one_letter_code
_entity_poly.pdbx_strand_id
1 'polypeptide(L)'
;MKEVEFSVGAVTFTYSLSEEQQRFLRLAEETKINLNDWPDFSEKLTDTIQDAIPDELKLPSQKQLDYVRTIASDLNLALPKHYEDSALTCLSFIADHKPAHDRVLAVFNGIKGKLLG
;
A
#
# COMPACT_ATOMS: atom_id res chain seq x y z
N MET A 1 11.10 26.74 14.54
CA MET A 1 10.83 25.88 13.38
C MET A 1 9.78 26.56 12.54
N LYS A 2 10.01 26.81 11.25
CA LYS A 2 9.07 27.53 10.37
C LYS A 2 8.31 26.60 9.42
N GLU A 3 8.77 25.36 9.30
CA GLU A 3 8.25 24.37 8.37
C GLU A 3 8.14 23.04 9.11
N VAL A 4 7.07 22.31 8.80
CA VAL A 4 6.88 20.92 9.18
C VAL A 4 7.07 20.09 7.91
N GLU A 5 7.97 19.12 7.99
CA GLU A 5 8.20 18.16 6.93
C GLU A 5 8.08 16.76 7.51
N PHE A 6 7.32 15.90 6.84
CA PHE A 6 7.31 14.48 7.14
C PHE A 6 7.14 13.67 5.86
N SER A 7 7.79 12.50 5.83
CA SER A 7 7.78 11.59 4.68
C SER A 7 7.21 10.23 5.06
N VAL A 8 6.37 9.69 4.18
CA VAL A 8 5.80 8.34 4.29
C VAL A 8 6.05 7.62 2.96
N GLY A 9 7.05 6.74 2.94
CA GLY A 9 7.45 6.04 1.72
C GLY A 9 7.91 7.03 0.64
N ALA A 10 7.17 7.08 -0.47
CA ALA A 10 7.46 7.96 -1.61
C ALA A 10 6.74 9.32 -1.56
N VAL A 11 5.91 9.58 -0.55
CA VAL A 11 5.14 10.82 -0.41
C VAL A 11 5.76 11.70 0.68
N THR A 12 6.06 12.95 0.34
CA THR A 12 6.55 13.95 1.30
C THR A 12 5.52 15.06 1.44
N PHE A 13 5.17 15.35 2.69
CA PHE A 13 4.26 16.42 3.07
C PHE A 13 5.07 17.57 3.64
N THR A 14 4.85 18.76 3.11
CA THR A 14 5.48 19.99 3.59
C THR A 14 4.41 21.00 3.99
N TYR A 15 4.65 21.69 5.10
CA TYR A 15 3.77 22.73 5.58
C TYR A 15 4.55 23.87 6.21
N SER A 16 4.39 25.08 5.66
CA SER A 16 4.99 26.29 6.21
C SER A 16 4.01 26.95 7.20
N LEU A 17 4.47 27.16 8.42
CA LEU A 17 3.70 27.81 9.48
C LEU A 17 3.52 29.30 9.20
N SER A 18 2.30 29.83 9.33
CA SER A 18 2.03 31.26 9.23
C SER A 18 2.66 32.05 10.39
N GLU A 19 2.83 33.37 10.25
CA GLU A 19 3.35 34.19 11.35
C GLU A 19 2.48 34.12 12.61
N GLU A 20 1.17 34.00 12.43
CA GLU A 20 0.21 33.88 13.53
C GLU A 20 0.37 32.54 14.26
N GLN A 21 0.46 31.43 13.54
CA GLN A 21 0.70 30.11 14.13
C GLN A 21 2.05 30.07 14.87
N GLN A 22 3.09 30.69 14.30
CA GLN A 22 4.38 30.82 14.96
C GLN A 22 4.29 31.64 16.26
N ARG A 23 3.44 32.68 16.32
CA ARG A 23 3.20 33.44 17.55
C ARG A 23 2.53 32.57 18.60
N PHE A 24 1.51 31.79 18.23
CA PHE A 24 0.82 30.90 19.16
C PHE A 24 1.69 29.75 19.66
N LEU A 25 2.55 29.18 18.81
CA LEU A 25 3.50 28.13 19.21
C LEU A 25 4.45 28.58 20.31
N ARG A 26 4.80 29.88 20.38
CA ARG A 26 5.65 30.42 21.47
C ARG A 26 4.96 30.42 22.83
N LEU A 27 3.63 30.32 22.85
CA LEU A 27 2.82 30.33 24.06
C LEU A 27 2.36 28.91 24.45
N ALA A 28 2.57 27.93 23.57
CA ALA A 28 2.14 26.56 23.79
C ALA A 28 3.10 25.82 24.73
N GLU A 29 2.53 24.98 25.59
CA GLU A 29 3.28 24.01 26.39
C GLU A 29 3.56 22.74 25.58
N GLU A 30 4.50 21.92 26.04
CA GLU A 30 4.82 20.66 25.40
C GLU A 30 3.58 19.74 25.37
N THR A 31 3.09 19.45 24.16
CA THR A 31 1.88 18.66 23.93
C THR A 31 2.16 17.60 22.87
N LYS A 32 1.68 16.38 23.10
CA LYS A 32 1.73 15.29 22.11
C LYS A 32 0.37 15.12 21.47
N ILE A 33 0.32 15.20 20.15
CA ILE A 33 -0.90 15.00 19.36
C ILE A 33 -0.77 13.65 18.66
N ASN A 34 -1.75 12.77 18.85
CA ASN A 34 -1.87 11.53 18.12
C ASN A 34 -2.76 11.75 16.89
N LEU A 35 -2.15 11.72 15.70
CA LEU A 35 -2.85 12.01 14.45
C LEU A 35 -3.91 10.96 14.08
N ASN A 36 -3.89 9.77 14.70
CA ASN A 36 -4.94 8.77 14.51
C ASN A 36 -6.30 9.22 15.07
N ASP A 37 -6.28 10.19 15.99
CA ASP A 37 -7.50 10.74 16.60
C ASP A 37 -8.13 11.85 15.73
N TRP A 38 -7.55 12.13 14.54
CA TRP A 38 -8.09 13.05 13.54
C TRP A 38 -8.55 12.29 12.29
N PRO A 39 -9.86 11.98 12.18
CA PRO A 39 -10.41 11.25 11.03
C PRO A 39 -10.09 11.91 9.68
N ASP A 40 -10.27 13.23 9.60
CA ASP A 40 -10.01 14.01 8.38
C ASP A 40 -8.56 13.89 7.91
N PHE A 41 -7.61 13.75 8.83
CA PHE A 41 -6.20 13.55 8.50
C PHE A 41 -5.99 12.16 7.87
N SER A 42 -6.55 11.11 8.48
CA SER A 42 -6.43 9.75 7.95
C SER A 42 -7.04 9.62 6.56
N GLU A 43 -8.20 10.24 6.34
CA GLU A 43 -8.85 10.27 5.02
C GLU A 43 -7.97 11.00 4.00
N LYS A 44 -7.51 12.22 4.33
CA LYS A 44 -6.65 12.99 3.41
C LYS A 44 -5.32 12.32 3.11
N LEU A 45 -4.73 11.66 4.10
CA LEU A 45 -3.50 10.90 3.93
C LEU A 45 -3.73 9.72 2.97
N THR A 46 -4.84 9.00 3.14
CA THR A 46 -5.24 7.90 2.26
C THR A 46 -5.46 8.38 0.83
N ASP A 47 -6.25 9.43 0.64
CA ASP A 47 -6.50 10.05 -0.67
C ASP A 47 -5.19 10.42 -1.35
N THR A 48 -4.29 11.11 -0.63
CA THR A 48 -3.00 11.56 -1.17
C THR A 48 -2.12 10.39 -1.59
N ILE A 49 -2.09 9.32 -0.79
CA ILE A 49 -1.33 8.11 -1.13
C ILE A 49 -1.91 7.45 -2.39
N GLN A 50 -3.23 7.41 -2.54
CA GLN A 50 -3.89 6.86 -3.73
C GLN A 50 -3.64 7.71 -4.98
N ASP A 51 -3.67 9.03 -4.86
CA ASP A 51 -3.40 9.94 -5.97
C ASP A 51 -1.94 9.89 -6.42
N ALA A 52 -1.02 9.61 -5.50
CA ALA A 52 0.38 9.38 -5.82
C ALA A 52 0.63 8.05 -6.56
N ILE A 53 -0.37 7.16 -6.65
CA ILE A 53 -0.26 5.94 -7.47
C ILE A 53 -0.35 6.35 -8.95
N PRO A 54 0.67 6.03 -9.77
CA PRO A 54 0.62 6.25 -11.21
C PRO A 54 -0.63 5.67 -11.85
N ASP A 55 -1.24 6.35 -12.83
CA ASP A 55 -2.45 5.87 -13.50
C ASP A 55 -2.26 4.50 -14.19
N GLU A 56 -1.05 4.23 -14.67
CA GLU A 56 -0.63 2.92 -15.22
C GLU A 56 -0.68 1.78 -14.19
N LEU A 57 -0.63 2.12 -12.90
CA LEU A 57 -0.80 1.23 -11.76
C LEU A 57 -2.20 1.33 -11.14
N LYS A 58 -3.09 2.20 -11.64
CA LYS A 58 -4.51 2.17 -11.28
C LYS A 58 -5.24 1.11 -12.09
N LEU A 59 -4.92 0.99 -13.38
CA LEU A 59 -5.31 -0.15 -14.19
C LEU A 59 -4.34 -1.31 -13.97
N PRO A 60 -4.83 -2.54 -13.76
CA PRO A 60 -3.97 -3.69 -13.66
C PRO A 60 -3.32 -3.98 -15.00
N SER A 61 -2.00 -4.13 -15.00
CA SER A 61 -1.29 -4.68 -16.14
C SER A 61 -1.75 -6.13 -16.39
N GLN A 62 -1.68 -6.60 -17.64
CA GLN A 62 -2.01 -7.98 -17.97
C GLN A 62 -1.22 -8.99 -17.11
N LYS A 63 0.05 -8.66 -16.79
CA LYS A 63 0.90 -9.46 -15.90
C LYS A 63 0.31 -9.59 -14.49
N GLN A 64 -0.25 -8.53 -13.94
CA GLN A 64 -0.91 -8.55 -12.63
C GLN A 64 -2.20 -9.38 -12.67
N LEU A 65 -3.00 -9.24 -13.73
CA LEU A 65 -4.21 -10.05 -13.93
C LEU A 65 -3.89 -11.54 -14.00
N ASP A 66 -2.91 -11.90 -14.83
CA ASP A 66 -2.50 -13.29 -15.00
C ASP A 66 -1.93 -13.87 -13.70
N TYR A 67 -1.19 -13.06 -12.95
CA TYR A 67 -0.63 -13.51 -11.68
C TYR A 67 -1.69 -13.69 -10.59
N VAL A 68 -2.66 -12.77 -10.49
CA VAL A 68 -3.83 -12.93 -9.59
C VAL A 68 -4.61 -14.20 -9.94
N ARG A 69 -4.87 -14.45 -11.22
CA ARG A 69 -5.53 -15.69 -11.71
C ARG A 69 -4.73 -16.93 -11.37
N THR A 70 -3.41 -16.88 -11.49
CA THR A 70 -2.50 -17.99 -11.15
C THR A 70 -2.54 -18.28 -9.66
N ILE A 71 -2.37 -17.26 -8.81
CA ILE A 71 -2.44 -17.43 -7.35
C ILE A 71 -3.81 -17.98 -6.93
N ALA A 72 -4.90 -17.44 -7.47
CA ALA A 72 -6.25 -17.90 -7.17
C ALA A 72 -6.46 -19.36 -7.60
N SER A 73 -5.99 -19.75 -8.78
CA SER A 73 -6.05 -21.14 -9.25
C SER A 73 -5.21 -22.08 -8.39
N ASP A 74 -3.95 -21.73 -8.13
CA ASP A 74 -2.99 -22.57 -7.43
C ASP A 74 -3.34 -22.77 -5.95
N LEU A 75 -3.97 -21.75 -5.33
CA LEU A 75 -4.43 -21.80 -3.95
C LEU A 75 -5.92 -22.15 -3.81
N ASN A 76 -6.62 -22.39 -4.92
CA ASN A 76 -8.07 -22.63 -4.97
C ASN A 76 -8.90 -21.56 -4.23
N LEU A 77 -8.60 -20.29 -4.51
CA LEU A 77 -9.26 -19.11 -3.93
C LEU A 77 -10.21 -18.47 -4.95
N ALA A 78 -11.22 -17.78 -4.45
CA ALA A 78 -12.06 -16.93 -5.28
C ALA A 78 -11.28 -15.69 -5.73
N LEU A 79 -11.47 -15.28 -6.98
CA LEU A 79 -10.93 -14.02 -7.49
C LEU A 79 -11.57 -12.83 -6.77
N PRO A 80 -10.80 -11.77 -6.45
CA PRO A 80 -11.35 -10.58 -5.84
C PRO A 80 -12.32 -9.88 -6.80
N LYS A 81 -13.37 -9.26 -6.26
CA LYS A 81 -14.34 -8.51 -7.08
C LYS A 81 -13.65 -7.30 -7.71
N HIS A 82 -13.96 -7.02 -8.98
CA HIS A 82 -13.44 -5.86 -9.73
C HIS A 82 -11.89 -5.82 -9.82
N TYR A 83 -11.22 -6.97 -9.74
CA TYR A 83 -9.77 -7.05 -9.86
C TYR A 83 -9.27 -6.66 -11.26
N GLU A 84 -10.13 -6.72 -12.28
CA GLU A 84 -9.80 -6.32 -13.65
C GLU A 84 -9.79 -4.79 -13.84
N ASP A 85 -10.39 -4.06 -12.91
CA ASP A 85 -10.56 -2.60 -12.98
C ASP A 85 -9.61 -1.86 -12.03
N SER A 86 -8.86 -2.58 -11.18
CA SER A 86 -8.01 -1.97 -10.15
C SER A 86 -6.73 -2.77 -9.90
N ALA A 87 -5.57 -2.19 -10.25
CA ALA A 87 -4.30 -2.80 -9.89
C ALA A 87 -4.06 -2.79 -8.39
N LEU A 88 -4.67 -1.87 -7.63
CA LEU A 88 -4.62 -1.91 -6.17
C LEU A 88 -5.27 -3.20 -5.65
N THR A 89 -6.45 -3.56 -6.18
CA THR A 89 -7.12 -4.83 -5.86
C THR A 89 -6.23 -6.03 -6.20
N CYS A 90 -5.55 -6.00 -7.36
CA CYS A 90 -4.57 -7.03 -7.71
C CYS A 90 -3.38 -7.07 -6.74
N LEU A 91 -2.78 -5.93 -6.42
CA LEU A 91 -1.59 -5.82 -5.58
C LEU A 91 -1.88 -6.26 -4.15
N SER A 92 -3.01 -5.85 -3.57
CA SER A 92 -3.44 -6.29 -2.26
C SER A 92 -3.65 -7.80 -2.23
N PHE A 93 -4.37 -8.35 -3.23
CA PHE A 93 -4.57 -9.80 -3.32
C PHE A 93 -3.26 -10.57 -3.46
N ILE A 94 -2.33 -10.08 -4.29
CA ILE A 94 -1.00 -10.68 -4.45
C ILE A 94 -0.23 -10.61 -3.13
N ALA A 95 -0.20 -9.46 -2.45
CA ALA A 95 0.54 -9.29 -1.20
C ALA A 95 0.06 -10.27 -0.11
N ASP A 96 -1.25 -10.45 0.02
CA ASP A 96 -1.84 -11.32 1.02
C ASP A 96 -1.56 -12.81 0.76
N HIS A 97 -1.47 -13.21 -0.52
CA HIS A 97 -1.46 -14.63 -0.91
C HIS A 97 -0.12 -15.12 -1.46
N LYS A 98 0.79 -14.22 -1.85
CA LYS A 98 2.12 -14.56 -2.36
C LYS A 98 2.92 -15.47 -1.41
N PRO A 99 2.95 -15.24 -0.07
CA PRO A 99 3.68 -16.13 0.83
C PRO A 99 3.13 -17.57 0.83
N ALA A 100 1.83 -17.75 0.63
CA ALA A 100 1.23 -19.09 0.52
C ALA A 100 1.57 -19.73 -0.82
N HIS A 101 1.47 -18.96 -1.92
CA HIS A 101 1.81 -19.40 -3.27
C HIS A 101 3.27 -19.86 -3.40
N ASP A 102 4.22 -19.07 -2.87
CA ASP A 102 5.65 -19.39 -2.91
C ASP A 102 5.97 -20.72 -2.19
N ARG A 103 5.25 -21.04 -1.10
CA ARG A 103 5.40 -22.32 -0.38
C ARG A 103 4.94 -23.50 -1.22
N VAL A 104 3.81 -23.39 -1.92
CA VAL A 104 3.31 -24.44 -2.81
C VAL A 104 4.30 -24.70 -3.95
N LEU A 105 4.81 -23.64 -4.57
CA LEU A 105 5.82 -23.73 -5.63
C LEU A 105 7.11 -24.40 -5.16
N ALA A 106 7.61 -24.04 -3.97
CA ALA A 106 8.81 -24.65 -3.39
C ALA A 106 8.65 -26.16 -3.17
N VAL A 107 7.49 -26.59 -2.67
CA VAL A 107 7.18 -28.02 -2.49
C VAL A 107 7.11 -28.74 -3.84
N PHE A 108 6.42 -28.17 -4.82
CA PHE A 108 6.29 -28.76 -6.16
C PHE A 108 7.65 -28.93 -6.86
N ASN A 109 8.50 -27.91 -6.81
CA ASN A 109 9.83 -27.96 -7.42
C ASN A 109 10.76 -28.94 -6.69
N GLY A 110 10.65 -29.04 -5.36
CA GLY A 110 11.37 -30.05 -4.57
C GLY A 110 10.95 -31.49 -4.90
N ILE A 111 9.67 -31.73 -5.18
CA ILE A 111 9.16 -33.04 -5.60
C ILE A 111 9.63 -33.38 -7.02
N LYS A 112 9.52 -32.44 -7.98
CA LYS A 112 10.01 -32.64 -9.35
C LYS A 112 11.51 -32.96 -9.40
N GLY A 113 12.32 -32.25 -8.62
CA GLY A 113 13.76 -32.50 -8.54
C GLY A 113 14.11 -33.89 -8.00
N LYS A 114 13.21 -34.50 -7.20
CA LYS A 114 13.40 -35.83 -6.61
C LYS A 114 12.87 -36.97 -7.48
N LEU A 115 11.97 -36.69 -8.43
CA LEU A 115 11.42 -37.67 -9.38
C LEU A 115 12.26 -37.82 -10.66
N LEU A 116 13.15 -36.86 -10.94
CA LEU A 116 14.03 -36.83 -12.11
C LEU A 116 15.48 -37.22 -11.78
N GLY A 117 15.74 -37.68 -10.55
CA GLY A 117 17.04 -38.14 -10.06
C GLY A 117 17.07 -39.64 -9.80
#